data_AF-A0A972KYT0-F1
#
_entry.id   AF-A0A972KYT0-F1
#
_cell.length_a   1.000
_cell.length_b   1.000
_cell.length_c   1.000
_cell.angle_alpha   90.00
_cell.angle_beta   90.00
_cell.angle_gamma   90.00
#
_symmetry.space_group_name_H-M   'P 1'
#
loop_
_entity.id
_entity.type
_entity.pdbx_description
1 polymer ?
#
loop_
_entity_poly.entity_id
_entity_poly.type
_entity_poly.pdbx_seq_one_letter_code
_entity_poly.pdbx_strand_id
1 'polypeptide(L)'
;MSKKNRKIEIQGKEIVIVQSNKEDYISITDIAKYKNPDTTGLVISHWLSTKYTIEFMGFWEKMHNPDFNVTEFSNIKNNAGSNGFILSSKNWINKTNAIGIISKAGRYGGTYAHKDIAFEFASWISAEFKLFIIKEFQRLKEDEQKQLGWDIKRNLIKINYRIHTDAIKQNLIPVNLT
;
A
#
# COMPACT_ATOMS: atom_id res chain seq x y z
N MET A 1 -15.25 3.09 -10.12
CA MET A 1 -14.23 2.66 -11.10
C MET A 1 -13.21 1.79 -10.40
N SER A 2 -13.10 0.51 -10.78
CA SER A 2 -12.10 -0.42 -10.24
C SER A 2 -10.69 0.15 -10.49
N LYS A 3 -10.00 0.52 -9.42
CA LYS A 3 -8.63 1.03 -9.49
C LYS A 3 -7.76 -0.12 -9.98
N LYS A 4 -7.22 -0.01 -11.20
CA LYS A 4 -6.26 -0.98 -11.76
C LYS A 4 -5.14 -1.15 -10.72
N ASN A 5 -4.90 -2.40 -10.31
CA ASN A 5 -3.82 -2.70 -9.38
C ASN A 5 -2.50 -2.20 -9.98
N ARG A 6 -1.78 -1.37 -9.24
CA ARG A 6 -0.44 -0.91 -9.64
C ARG A 6 0.54 -2.04 -9.37
N LYS A 7 1.64 -2.06 -10.12
CA LYS A 7 2.68 -3.07 -9.96
C LYS A 7 4.05 -2.40 -10.00
N ILE A 8 4.96 -2.92 -9.20
CA ILE A 8 6.39 -2.64 -9.31
C ILE A 8 7.09 -3.94 -9.71
N GLU A 9 8.15 -3.84 -10.50
CA GLU A 9 8.93 -4.99 -10.94
C GLU A 9 10.28 -4.96 -10.24
N ILE A 10 10.64 -6.06 -9.59
CA ILE A 10 11.88 -6.18 -8.84
C ILE A 10 12.52 -7.50 -9.19
N GLN A 11 13.70 -7.45 -9.81
CA GLN A 11 14.47 -8.65 -10.20
C GLN A 11 13.61 -9.67 -10.98
N GLY A 12 12.76 -9.18 -11.91
CA GLY A 12 11.87 -10.02 -12.71
C GLY A 12 10.63 -10.55 -11.97
N LYS A 13 10.36 -10.09 -10.74
CA LYS A 13 9.15 -10.41 -9.98
C LYS A 13 8.23 -9.20 -9.89
N GLU A 14 6.98 -9.39 -10.28
CA GLU A 14 5.95 -8.36 -10.10
C GLU A 14 5.43 -8.38 -8.66
N ILE A 15 5.37 -7.20 -8.04
CA ILE A 15 4.74 -6.99 -6.73
C ILE A 15 3.54 -6.09 -6.90
N VAL A 16 2.38 -6.57 -6.47
CA VAL A 16 1.12 -5.84 -6.57
C VAL A 16 1.01 -4.77 -5.48
N ILE A 17 0.57 -3.57 -5.87
CA ILE A 17 0.23 -2.46 -4.99
C ILE A 17 -1.24 -2.11 -5.19
N VAL A 18 -2.00 -2.18 -4.09
CA VAL A 18 -3.42 -1.80 -4.03
C VAL A 18 -3.56 -0.54 -3.21
N GLN A 19 -4.59 0.26 -3.49
CA GLN A 19 -4.91 1.40 -2.65
C GLN A 19 -6.11 1.06 -1.78
N SER A 20 -6.00 1.33 -0.48
CA SER A 20 -7.08 1.17 0.50
C SER A 20 -7.10 2.40 1.38
N ASN A 21 -8.26 3.04 1.55
CA ASN A 21 -8.43 4.24 2.38
C ASN A 21 -7.40 5.36 2.09
N LYS A 22 -7.11 5.61 0.81
CA LYS A 22 -6.09 6.56 0.31
C LYS A 22 -4.63 6.17 0.57
N GLU A 23 -4.35 5.15 1.37
CA GLU A 23 -3.01 4.62 1.59
C GLU A 23 -2.65 3.48 0.64
N ASP A 24 -1.36 3.27 0.43
CA ASP A 24 -0.82 2.20 -0.41
C ASP A 24 -0.54 0.95 0.42
N TYR A 25 -1.04 -0.17 -0.08
CA TYR A 25 -0.82 -1.50 0.46
C TYR A 25 -0.07 -2.34 -0.56
N ILE A 26 1.03 -2.95 -0.13
CA ILE A 26 1.92 -3.75 -0.97
C ILE A 26 1.68 -5.23 -0.65
N SER A 27 1.65 -6.06 -1.69
CA SER A 27 1.50 -7.50 -1.56
C SER A 27 2.73 -8.13 -0.89
N ILE A 28 2.63 -8.38 0.42
CA ILE A 28 3.67 -9.12 1.14
C ILE A 28 3.68 -10.60 0.75
N THR A 29 2.62 -11.09 0.11
CA THR A 29 2.62 -12.43 -0.50
C THR A 29 3.56 -12.49 -1.70
N ASP A 30 3.57 -11.47 -2.55
CA ASP A 30 4.50 -11.41 -3.69
C ASP A 30 5.95 -11.23 -3.22
N ILE A 31 6.17 -10.44 -2.15
CA ILE A 31 7.47 -10.34 -1.48
C ILE A 31 7.91 -11.71 -0.91
N ALA A 32 7.01 -12.44 -0.26
CA ALA A 32 7.31 -13.74 0.35
C ALA A 32 7.76 -14.80 -0.69
N LYS A 33 7.27 -14.70 -1.95
CA LYS A 33 7.73 -15.56 -3.06
C LYS A 33 9.21 -15.35 -3.39
N TYR A 34 9.83 -14.28 -2.91
CA TYR A 34 11.28 -14.12 -2.99
C TYR A 34 12.02 -15.12 -2.10
N LYS A 35 11.48 -15.41 -0.91
CA LYS A 35 12.08 -16.34 0.05
C LYS A 35 11.69 -17.79 -0.20
N ASN A 36 10.38 -18.05 -0.35
CA ASN A 36 9.86 -19.39 -0.65
C ASN A 36 8.52 -19.27 -1.41
N PRO A 37 8.48 -19.64 -2.71
CA PRO A 37 7.27 -19.52 -3.53
C PRO A 37 6.15 -20.50 -3.12
N ASP A 38 6.50 -21.68 -2.60
CA ASP A 38 5.53 -22.73 -2.30
C ASP A 38 4.82 -22.49 -0.96
N THR A 39 5.50 -21.84 -0.01
CA THR A 39 5.01 -21.67 1.36
C THR A 39 4.95 -20.21 1.81
N THR A 40 4.51 -19.31 0.93
CA THR A 40 4.41 -17.86 1.22
C THR A 40 3.66 -17.54 2.50
N GLY A 41 2.55 -18.23 2.77
CA GLY A 41 1.78 -18.06 4.01
C GLY A 41 2.58 -18.39 5.27
N LEU A 42 3.41 -19.44 5.23
CA LEU A 42 4.29 -19.80 6.36
C LEU A 42 5.39 -18.77 6.56
N VAL A 43 5.97 -18.23 5.47
CA VAL A 43 6.98 -17.16 5.56
C VAL A 43 6.40 -15.95 6.28
N ILE A 44 5.19 -15.51 5.89
CA ILE A 44 4.51 -14.38 6.53
C ILE A 44 4.18 -14.71 7.99
N SER A 45 3.72 -15.92 8.28
CA SER A 45 3.42 -16.33 9.66
C SER A 45 4.66 -16.36 10.54
N HIS A 46 5.80 -16.86 10.07
CA HIS A 46 7.05 -16.86 10.84
C HIS A 46 7.51 -15.44 11.15
N TRP A 47 7.45 -14.52 10.18
CA TRP A 47 7.75 -13.11 10.41
C TRP A 47 6.85 -12.50 11.48
N LEU A 48 5.53 -12.66 11.33
CA LEU A 48 4.51 -12.19 12.28
C LEU A 48 4.63 -12.82 13.68
N SER A 49 5.33 -13.94 13.81
CA SER A 49 5.49 -14.63 15.09
C SER A 49 6.67 -14.10 15.92
N THR A 50 7.54 -13.29 15.29
CA THR A 50 8.67 -12.68 15.99
C THR A 50 8.22 -11.58 16.94
N LYS A 51 8.83 -11.53 18.13
CA LYS A 51 8.53 -10.50 19.15
C LYS A 51 8.69 -9.09 18.61
N TYR A 52 9.79 -8.85 17.87
CA TYR A 52 10.06 -7.55 17.25
C TYR A 52 8.95 -7.12 16.29
N THR A 53 8.50 -8.03 15.40
CA THR A 53 7.44 -7.70 14.43
C THR A 53 6.13 -7.39 15.13
N ILE A 54 5.75 -8.16 16.15
CA ILE A 54 4.51 -7.88 16.91
C ILE A 54 4.59 -6.53 17.61
N GLU A 55 5.73 -6.18 18.20
CA GLU A 55 5.92 -4.85 18.80
C GLU A 55 5.81 -3.74 17.76
N PHE A 56 6.54 -3.86 16.66
CA PHE A 56 6.50 -2.90 15.54
C PHE A 56 5.06 -2.70 15.03
N MET A 57 4.37 -3.79 14.75
CA MET A 57 2.98 -3.77 14.29
C MET A 57 2.04 -3.15 15.32
N GLY A 58 2.17 -3.52 16.60
CA GLY A 58 1.35 -2.95 17.66
C GLY A 58 1.56 -1.45 17.83
N PHE A 59 2.79 -0.95 17.67
CA PHE A 59 3.07 0.49 17.67
C PHE A 59 2.46 1.18 16.45
N TRP A 60 2.63 0.59 15.25
CA TRP A 60 2.04 1.15 14.05
C TRP A 60 0.51 1.24 14.17
N GLU A 61 -0.15 0.17 14.63
CA GLU A 61 -1.60 0.16 14.82
C GLU A 61 -2.06 1.18 15.86
N LYS A 62 -1.39 1.29 17.02
CA LYS A 62 -1.73 2.30 18.04
C LYS A 62 -1.70 3.74 17.51
N MET A 63 -0.82 4.05 16.54
CA MET A 63 -0.71 5.38 15.96
C MET A 63 -1.77 5.66 14.88
N HIS A 64 -2.26 4.63 14.19
CA HIS A 64 -3.06 4.80 12.97
C HIS A 64 -4.49 4.23 13.08
N ASN A 65 -4.79 3.45 14.11
CA ASN A 65 -6.03 2.68 14.26
C ASN A 65 -6.70 2.97 15.62
N PRO A 66 -7.72 3.84 15.64
CA PRO A 66 -8.49 4.14 16.85
C PRO A 66 -9.22 2.92 17.43
N ASP A 67 -9.58 1.94 16.59
CA ASP A 67 -10.35 0.76 16.98
C ASP A 67 -9.46 -0.45 17.37
N PHE A 68 -8.15 -0.22 17.52
CA PHE A 68 -7.18 -1.26 17.81
C PHE A 68 -7.40 -1.87 19.21
N ASN A 69 -7.55 -3.19 19.28
CA ASN A 69 -7.73 -3.90 20.53
C ASN A 69 -6.39 -4.11 21.25
N VAL A 70 -6.04 -3.16 22.12
CA VAL A 70 -4.80 -3.14 22.90
C VAL A 70 -4.69 -4.33 23.87
N THR A 71 -5.82 -4.83 24.38
CA THR A 71 -5.85 -5.98 25.31
C THR A 71 -5.42 -7.25 24.61
N GLU A 72 -6.02 -7.57 23.46
CA GLU A 72 -5.62 -8.75 22.67
C GLU A 72 -4.20 -8.61 22.12
N PHE A 73 -3.80 -7.39 21.74
CA PHE A 73 -2.41 -7.13 21.40
C PHE A 73 -1.45 -7.49 22.54
N SER A 74 -1.75 -7.09 23.79
CA SER A 74 -0.92 -7.43 24.95
C SER A 74 -0.81 -8.94 25.15
N ASN A 75 -1.93 -9.66 25.02
CA ASN A 75 -1.98 -11.12 25.11
C ASN A 75 -1.10 -11.78 24.02
N ILE A 76 -1.19 -11.30 22.78
CA ILE A 76 -0.37 -11.79 21.65
C ILE A 76 1.10 -11.48 21.90
N LYS A 77 1.44 -10.25 22.31
CA LYS A 77 2.80 -9.80 22.59
C LYS A 77 3.48 -10.63 23.68
N ASN A 78 2.74 -11.01 24.72
CA ASN A 78 3.29 -11.82 25.81
C ASN A 78 3.66 -13.25 25.37
N ASN A 79 2.95 -13.79 24.38
CA ASN A 79 3.23 -15.12 23.82
C ASN A 79 4.26 -15.09 22.67
N ALA A 80 4.50 -13.92 22.09
CA ALA A 80 5.38 -13.73 20.95
C ALA A 80 6.82 -14.19 21.22
N GLY A 81 7.40 -14.93 20.28
CA GLY A 81 8.77 -15.43 20.38
C GLY A 81 8.97 -16.63 21.31
N SER A 82 7.90 -17.18 21.91
CA SER A 82 7.96 -18.48 22.59
C SER A 82 8.06 -19.63 21.59
N ASN A 83 8.67 -20.75 22.01
CA ASN A 83 8.79 -21.92 21.16
C ASN A 83 7.40 -22.43 20.74
N GLY A 84 7.18 -22.59 19.43
CA GLY A 84 5.91 -23.06 18.88
C GLY A 84 4.85 -21.97 18.69
N PHE A 85 5.12 -20.71 19.05
CA PHE A 85 4.20 -19.62 18.76
C PHE A 85 4.16 -19.33 17.26
N ILE A 86 2.97 -19.45 16.67
CA ILE A 86 2.71 -19.15 15.26
C ILE A 86 1.49 -18.22 15.17
N LEU A 87 1.68 -17.07 14.53
CA LEU A 87 0.64 -16.08 14.28
C LEU A 87 0.35 -15.98 12.78
N SER A 88 -0.91 -16.15 12.39
CA SER A 88 -1.36 -15.89 11.01
C SER A 88 -1.89 -14.47 10.86
N SER A 89 -1.79 -13.92 9.65
CA SER A 89 -2.31 -12.58 9.35
C SER A 89 -3.81 -12.46 9.68
N LYS A 90 -4.60 -13.50 9.40
CA LYS A 90 -6.03 -13.54 9.74
C LYS A 90 -6.26 -13.51 11.24
N ASN A 91 -5.49 -14.28 12.01
CA ASN A 91 -5.63 -14.31 13.46
C ASN A 91 -5.24 -12.97 14.09
N TRP A 92 -4.16 -12.34 13.61
CA TRP A 92 -3.79 -10.98 14.01
C TRP A 92 -4.93 -9.99 13.75
N ILE A 93 -5.41 -9.91 12.51
CA ILE A 93 -6.51 -8.99 12.12
C ILE A 93 -7.75 -9.21 12.99
N ASN A 94 -8.21 -10.46 13.12
CA ASN A 94 -9.46 -10.77 13.82
C ASN A 94 -9.38 -10.51 15.33
N LYS A 95 -8.22 -10.73 15.96
CA LYS A 95 -8.07 -10.50 17.41
C LYS A 95 -7.86 -9.04 17.76
N THR A 96 -7.08 -8.33 16.95
CA THR A 96 -6.64 -6.97 17.29
C THR A 96 -7.39 -5.86 16.56
N ASN A 97 -8.32 -6.19 15.66
CA ASN A 97 -8.93 -5.25 14.70
C ASN A 97 -7.89 -4.50 13.86
N ALA A 98 -6.77 -5.15 13.52
CA ALA A 98 -5.68 -4.50 12.81
C ALA A 98 -6.09 -4.06 11.39
N ILE A 99 -5.66 -2.85 11.00
CA ILE A 99 -5.90 -2.28 9.67
C ILE A 99 -4.63 -2.23 8.81
N GLY A 100 -3.45 -2.41 9.41
CA GLY A 100 -2.16 -2.38 8.74
C GLY A 100 -1.89 -3.57 7.84
N ILE A 101 -2.64 -4.68 8.01
CA ILE A 101 -2.60 -5.85 7.14
C ILE A 101 -4.01 -6.18 6.66
N ILE A 102 -4.12 -6.54 5.39
CA ILE A 102 -5.35 -6.99 4.73
C ILE A 102 -5.11 -8.40 4.18
N SER A 103 -5.95 -9.36 4.56
CA SER A 103 -5.89 -10.73 4.00
C SER A 103 -7.14 -11.01 3.17
N LYS A 104 -6.95 -11.25 1.87
CA LYS A 104 -8.03 -11.57 0.91
C LYS A 104 -7.91 -13.01 0.44
N ALA A 105 -9.04 -13.70 0.31
CA ALA A 105 -9.13 -15.00 -0.34
C ALA A 105 -9.49 -14.86 -1.83
N GLY A 106 -9.22 -15.90 -2.63
CA GLY A 106 -9.64 -16.02 -4.04
C GLY A 106 -8.55 -15.74 -5.08
N ARG A 107 -8.96 -15.60 -6.35
CA ARG A 107 -8.07 -15.49 -7.54
C ARG A 107 -7.13 -14.28 -7.53
N TYR A 108 -7.52 -13.20 -6.83
CA TYR A 108 -6.68 -12.02 -6.56
C TYR A 108 -6.39 -11.86 -5.06
N GLY A 109 -6.46 -12.98 -4.35
CA GLY A 109 -6.20 -13.08 -2.92
C GLY A 109 -4.71 -12.92 -2.61
N GLY A 110 -4.41 -13.01 -1.32
CA GLY A 110 -3.10 -12.75 -0.77
C GLY A 110 -3.20 -11.82 0.44
N THR A 111 -2.07 -11.69 1.10
CA THR A 111 -1.87 -10.76 2.21
C THR A 111 -1.14 -9.51 1.70
N TYR A 112 -1.73 -8.36 2.00
CA TYR A 112 -1.23 -7.04 1.68
C TYR A 112 -0.97 -6.29 2.98
N ALA A 113 0.08 -5.49 3.04
CA ALA A 113 0.38 -4.68 4.21
C ALA A 113 0.56 -3.21 3.81
N HIS A 114 0.27 -2.30 4.73
CA HIS A 114 0.58 -0.88 4.56
C HIS A 114 2.05 -0.71 4.16
N LYS A 115 2.38 0.29 3.33
CA LYS A 115 3.73 0.50 2.78
C LYS A 115 4.85 0.40 3.84
N ASP A 116 4.67 1.01 5.02
CA ASP A 116 5.67 0.97 6.10
C ASP A 116 5.88 -0.46 6.63
N ILE A 117 4.79 -1.19 6.85
CA ILE A 117 4.80 -2.57 7.31
C ILE A 117 5.37 -3.50 6.23
N ALA A 118 5.07 -3.24 4.96
CA ALA A 118 5.64 -4.00 3.85
C ALA A 118 7.14 -3.76 3.70
N PHE A 119 7.63 -2.54 3.92
CA PHE A 119 9.07 -2.27 3.96
C PHE A 119 9.75 -2.96 5.14
N GLU A 120 9.08 -3.04 6.29
CA GLU A 120 9.61 -3.81 7.42
C GLU A 120 9.68 -5.31 7.10
N PHE A 121 8.62 -5.87 6.50
CA PHE A 121 8.67 -7.26 6.04
C PHE A 121 9.79 -7.50 5.03
N ALA A 122 9.98 -6.59 4.07
CA ALA A 122 11.07 -6.69 3.11
C ALA A 122 12.45 -6.65 3.79
N SER A 123 12.61 -5.84 4.84
CA SER A 123 13.83 -5.79 5.67
C SER A 123 14.13 -7.13 6.31
N TRP A 124 13.10 -7.78 6.85
CA TRP A 124 13.22 -9.11 7.45
C TRP A 124 13.56 -10.19 6.42
N ILE A 125 13.10 -10.04 5.18
CA ILE A 125 13.43 -10.97 4.08
C ILE A 125 14.89 -10.80 3.63
N SER A 126 15.30 -9.57 3.28
CA SER A 126 16.65 -9.22 2.85
C SER A 126 16.83 -7.70 2.78
N ALA A 127 17.96 -7.21 3.31
CA ALA A 127 18.34 -5.79 3.20
C ALA A 127 18.47 -5.32 1.74
N GLU A 128 19.03 -6.16 0.86
CA GLU A 128 19.14 -5.89 -0.57
C GLU A 128 17.75 -5.75 -1.20
N PHE A 129 16.85 -6.69 -0.91
CA PHE A 129 15.50 -6.68 -1.46
C PHE A 129 14.72 -5.45 -0.99
N LYS A 130 14.87 -5.05 0.28
CA LYS A 130 14.30 -3.81 0.83
C LYS A 130 14.71 -2.58 0.01
N LEU A 131 16.00 -2.44 -0.31
CA LEU A 131 16.50 -1.30 -1.09
C LEU A 131 15.87 -1.25 -2.48
N PHE A 132 15.73 -2.39 -3.14
CA PHE A 132 15.05 -2.44 -4.45
C PHE A 132 13.57 -2.05 -4.36
N ILE A 133 12.83 -2.53 -3.35
CA ILE A 133 11.42 -2.12 -3.18
C ILE A 133 11.32 -0.62 -2.94
N ILE A 134 12.15 -0.06 -2.06
CA ILE A 134 12.13 1.37 -1.75
C ILE A 134 12.36 2.18 -3.04
N LYS A 135 13.39 1.81 -3.82
CA LYS A 135 13.72 2.49 -5.08
C LYS A 135 12.57 2.43 -6.08
N GLU A 136 12.01 1.25 -6.35
CA GLU A 136 10.93 1.10 -7.32
C GLU A 136 9.61 1.73 -6.85
N PHE A 137 9.34 1.71 -5.56
CA PHE A 137 8.19 2.40 -4.99
C PHE A 137 8.34 3.92 -5.12
N GLN A 138 9.52 4.48 -4.82
CA GLN A 138 9.79 5.91 -5.02
C GLN A 138 9.65 6.31 -6.50
N ARG A 139 10.24 5.53 -7.42
CA ARG A 139 10.09 5.75 -8.86
C ARG A 139 8.63 5.79 -9.29
N LEU A 140 7.82 4.83 -8.83
CA LEU A 140 6.39 4.81 -9.10
C LEU A 140 5.69 6.09 -8.60
N LYS A 141 6.06 6.58 -7.41
CA LYS A 141 5.49 7.80 -6.84
C LYS A 141 5.86 9.07 -7.59
N GLU A 142 7.11 9.16 -8.04
CA GLU A 142 7.55 10.26 -8.89
C GLU A 142 6.80 10.28 -10.22
N ASP A 143 6.59 9.11 -10.83
CA ASP A 143 5.86 8.99 -12.09
C ASP A 143 4.36 9.34 -11.91
N GLU A 144 3.74 8.92 -10.80
CA GLU A 144 2.37 9.33 -10.41
C GLU A 144 2.27 10.85 -10.26
N GLN A 145 3.25 11.48 -9.61
CA GLN A 145 3.27 12.93 -9.39
C GLN A 145 3.47 13.71 -10.69
N LYS A 146 4.36 13.25 -11.58
CA LYS A 146 4.56 13.85 -12.90
C LYS A 146 3.29 13.78 -13.74
N GLN A 147 2.61 12.63 -13.75
CA GLN A 147 1.36 12.44 -14.47
C GLN A 147 0.25 13.36 -13.94
N LEU A 148 0.12 13.46 -12.61
CA LEU A 148 -0.81 14.38 -11.97
C LEU A 148 -0.52 15.84 -12.37
N GLY A 149 0.75 16.25 -12.35
CA GLY A 149 1.16 17.59 -12.78
C GLY A 149 0.84 17.87 -14.25
N TRP A 150 1.01 16.87 -15.13
CA TRP A 150 0.67 16.97 -16.54
C TRP A 150 -0.84 17.12 -16.76
N ASP A 151 -1.66 16.33 -16.06
CA ASP A 151 -3.12 16.45 -16.13
C ASP A 151 -3.64 17.78 -15.58
N ILE A 152 -3.05 18.31 -14.50
CA ILE A 152 -3.37 19.64 -13.98
C ILE A 152 -3.08 20.71 -15.03
N LYS A 153 -1.89 20.70 -15.63
CA LYS A 153 -1.52 21.65 -16.69
C LYS A 153 -2.48 21.60 -17.87
N ARG A 154 -2.83 20.39 -18.33
CA ARG A 154 -3.77 20.20 -19.45
C ARG A 154 -5.17 20.72 -19.12
N ASN A 155 -5.66 20.47 -17.91
CA ASN A 155 -6.96 20.98 -17.46
C ASN A 155 -6.97 22.50 -17.32
N LEU A 156 -5.91 23.10 -16.78
CA LEU A 156 -5.77 24.57 -16.69
C LEU A 156 -5.75 25.22 -18.08
N ILE A 157 -5.00 24.66 -19.04
CA ILE A 157 -4.98 25.16 -20.42
C ILE A 157 -6.38 25.10 -21.05
N LYS A 158 -7.12 24.00 -20.84
CA LYS A 158 -8.48 23.83 -21.36
C LYS A 158 -9.48 24.82 -20.75
N ILE A 159 -9.36 25.07 -19.45
CA ILE A 159 -10.19 26.06 -18.74
C ILE A 159 -9.86 27.47 -19.25
N ASN A 160 -8.59 27.84 -19.33
CA ASN A 160 -8.17 29.16 -19.83
C ASN A 160 -8.62 29.38 -21.27
N TYR A 161 -8.46 28.40 -22.15
CA TYR A 161 -8.93 28.52 -23.54
C TYR A 161 -10.44 28.79 -23.60
N ARG A 162 -11.25 28.08 -22.79
CA ARG A 162 -12.69 28.33 -22.70
C ARG A 162 -13.01 29.73 -22.20
N ILE A 163 -12.39 30.16 -21.10
CA ILE A 163 -12.57 31.51 -20.54
C ILE A 163 -12.24 32.57 -21.59
N HIS A 164 -11.09 32.45 -22.27
CA HIS A 164 -10.69 33.39 -23.31
C HIS A 164 -11.67 33.39 -24.50
N THR A 165 -12.09 32.22 -24.97
CA THR A 165 -13.03 32.10 -26.09
C THR A 165 -14.40 32.67 -25.74
N ASP A 166 -14.91 32.37 -24.54
CA ASP A 166 -16.20 32.88 -24.07
C ASP A 166 -16.15 34.40 -23.88
N ALA A 167 -15.05 34.93 -23.34
CA ALA A 167 -14.85 36.38 -23.22
C ALA A 167 -14.79 37.09 -24.59
N ILE A 168 -14.15 36.49 -25.60
CA ILE A 168 -14.14 37.01 -26.98
C ILE A 168 -15.55 37.00 -27.56
N LYS A 169 -16.29 35.89 -27.43
CA LYS A 169 -17.67 35.79 -27.92
C LYS A 169 -18.60 36.83 -27.27
N GLN A 170 -18.42 37.09 -25.98
CA GLN A 170 -19.28 38.02 -25.23
C GLN A 170 -18.94 39.50 -25.47
N ASN A 171 -17.66 39.83 -25.70
CA ASN A 171 -17.21 41.23 -25.72
C ASN A 171 -16.72 41.74 -27.08
N LEU A 172 -16.31 40.87 -28.01
CA LEU A 172 -15.67 41.27 -29.28
C LEU A 172 -16.48 40.90 -30.53
N ILE A 173 -17.46 40.00 -30.42
CA ILE A 173 -18.36 39.67 -31.53
C ILE A 173 -19.67 40.44 -31.32
N PRO A 174 -20.03 41.39 -32.20
CA PRO A 174 -21.28 42.12 -32.08
C PRO A 174 -22.46 41.14 -32.20
N VAL A 175 -23.46 41.28 -31.33
CA VAL A 175 -24.66 40.41 -31.34
C VAL A 175 -25.51 40.62 -32.59
N ASN A 176 -25.39 41.78 -33.25
CA ASN A 176 -26.08 42.09 -34.50
C ASN A 176 -25.11 42.68 -35.52
N LEU A 177 -25.14 42.15 -36.74
CA LEU A 177 -24.56 42.76 -37.93
C LEU A 177 -25.59 43.75 -38.47
N THR A 178 -25.34 45.04 -38.29
CA THR A 178 -26.07 46.14 -38.95
C THR A 178 -25.42 46.42 -40.31
#